data_AF-A0A3N5F8W4-F1
#
_entry.id   AF-A0A3N5F8W4-F1
#
_cell.length_a   1.000
_cell.length_b   1.000
_cell.length_c   1.000
_cell.angle_alpha   90.00
_cell.angle_beta   90.00
_cell.angle_gamma   90.00
#
_symmetry.space_group_name_H-M   'P 1'
#
loop_
_entity.id
_entity.type
_entity.pdbx_description
1 polymer ?
#
loop_
_entity_poly.entity_id
_entity_poly.type
_entity_poly.pdbx_seq_one_letter_code
_entity_poly.pdbx_strand_id
1 'polypeptide(L)'
;MPYRDLQHFIEVLEQKGLLKRIKAEVSQDLEIAEITDRTTKKGGPALLFENVRGQSMPVAINLFGTNERMALALEIETLEKLPERLGSILALAMNPPTGGFLEKIKTLPKLMEMASFMPKSVSGGMCKDVILKGDQVDLEKLPILKCWPEDGGRFITYPLVFTYDPETGKRNVGTYRMQVYDKRTTGMHFHWHKDGARHLRKSKEPLQVAVAIGCDPAMCFAATLPLPPDVDECLFAGLIRQEGTRLTKCETLDIDVPANSEIILEGTVDPTERRREGPFGDHTGYYSLEDDFPVFHVKTVTHRAKPVYHTTIVGPPPQEDGFIGYAIERLMHPLMKMQIPELVDYHMPMEGVFHNLMIVSIEKRLPGHDRKVMKTIWG
;
A
#
# COMPACT_ATOMS: atom_id res chain seq x y z
N MET A 1 -1.40 19.75 10.47
CA MET A 1 -2.32 18.77 11.08
C MET A 1 -2.33 17.54 10.21
N PRO A 2 -2.33 16.34 10.80
CA PRO A 2 -2.27 15.11 10.04
C PRO A 2 -3.44 14.95 9.07
N TYR A 3 -3.22 14.20 7.98
CA TYR A 3 -4.32 13.90 7.07
C TYR A 3 -5.34 12.97 7.74
N ARG A 4 -6.59 13.45 7.83
CA ARG A 4 -7.69 12.72 8.46
C ARG A 4 -8.14 11.50 7.66
N ASP A 5 -8.12 11.60 6.34
CA ASP A 5 -8.59 10.61 5.38
C ASP A 5 -8.05 10.90 3.97
N LEU A 6 -8.41 10.07 3.00
CA LEU A 6 -8.04 10.24 1.59
C LEU A 6 -8.58 11.55 0.99
N GLN A 7 -9.84 11.88 1.27
CA GLN A 7 -10.50 13.06 0.68
C GLN A 7 -9.84 14.36 1.14
N HIS A 8 -9.42 14.45 2.41
CA HIS A 8 -8.62 15.58 2.90
C HIS A 8 -7.28 15.70 2.18
N PHE A 9 -6.62 14.58 1.86
CA PHE A 9 -5.40 14.62 1.07
C PHE A 9 -5.65 15.11 -0.37
N ILE A 10 -6.73 14.65 -1.00
CA ILE A 10 -7.18 15.13 -2.32
C ILE A 10 -7.42 16.65 -2.31
N GLU A 11 -8.10 17.16 -1.28
CA GLU A 11 -8.33 18.61 -1.10
C GLU A 11 -7.02 19.39 -0.98
N VAL A 12 -6.05 18.87 -0.22
CA VAL A 12 -4.74 19.51 -0.04
C VAL A 12 -3.93 19.52 -1.33
N LEU A 13 -3.97 18.45 -2.12
CA LEU A 13 -3.34 18.42 -3.44
C LEU A 13 -4.00 19.44 -4.38
N GLU A 14 -5.32 19.55 -4.37
CA GLU A 14 -6.05 20.54 -5.17
C GLU A 14 -5.69 21.98 -4.79
N GLN A 15 -5.65 22.30 -3.49
CA GLN A 15 -5.27 23.62 -2.99
C GLN A 15 -3.84 24.02 -3.38
N LYS A 16 -2.94 23.04 -3.49
CA LYS A 16 -1.55 23.22 -3.94
C LYS A 16 -1.38 23.23 -5.45
N GLY A 17 -2.45 23.04 -6.24
CA GLY A 17 -2.37 22.92 -7.69
C GLY A 17 -1.73 21.63 -8.18
N LEU A 18 -1.62 20.62 -7.32
CA LEU A 18 -1.01 19.31 -7.58
C LEU A 18 -2.03 18.24 -7.98
N LEU A 19 -3.32 18.60 -8.07
CA LEU A 19 -4.40 17.73 -8.52
C LEU A 19 -5.22 18.40 -9.62
N LYS A 20 -5.63 17.59 -10.61
CA LYS A 20 -6.53 18.01 -11.69
C LYS A 20 -7.82 17.19 -11.64
N ARG A 21 -8.95 17.89 -11.52
CA ARG A 21 -10.29 17.31 -11.75
C ARG A 21 -10.58 17.19 -13.24
N ILE A 22 -10.99 16.00 -13.66
CA ILE A 22 -11.35 15.68 -15.04
C ILE A 22 -12.86 15.46 -15.11
N LYS A 23 -13.54 16.39 -15.79
CA LYS A 23 -15.01 16.38 -15.96
C LYS A 23 -15.48 15.71 -17.26
N ALA A 24 -14.55 15.53 -18.20
CA ALA A 24 -14.83 14.80 -19.43
C ALA A 24 -15.22 13.36 -19.08
N GLU A 25 -16.20 12.80 -19.81
CA GLU A 25 -16.53 11.39 -19.68
C GLU A 25 -15.33 10.54 -20.10
N VAL A 26 -14.95 9.58 -19.27
CA VAL A 26 -13.86 8.63 -19.54
C VAL A 26 -14.28 7.20 -19.23
N SER A 27 -13.65 6.25 -19.90
CA SER A 27 -13.83 4.81 -19.69
C SER A 27 -12.88 4.27 -18.62
N GLN A 28 -13.40 3.40 -17.74
CA GLN A 28 -12.57 2.57 -16.85
C GLN A 28 -11.78 1.49 -17.60
N ASP A 29 -12.15 1.23 -18.86
CA ASP A 29 -11.47 0.30 -19.77
C ASP A 29 -10.44 1.09 -20.58
N LEU A 30 -9.16 0.93 -20.23
CA LEU A 30 -7.95 1.50 -20.85
C LEU A 30 -7.81 3.03 -20.81
N GLU A 31 -8.87 3.81 -20.91
CA GLU A 31 -8.79 5.25 -21.11
C GLU A 31 -8.24 6.01 -19.89
N ILE A 32 -8.73 5.72 -18.69
CA ILE A 32 -8.17 6.27 -17.44
C ILE A 32 -6.69 5.90 -17.30
N ALA A 33 -6.33 4.66 -17.64
CA ALA A 33 -4.95 4.18 -17.58
C ALA A 33 -4.05 4.93 -18.56
N GLU A 34 -4.45 5.10 -19.81
CA GLU A 34 -3.68 5.83 -20.83
C GLU A 34 -3.48 7.31 -20.47
N ILE A 35 -4.52 7.98 -19.97
CA ILE A 35 -4.42 9.38 -19.51
C ILE A 35 -3.45 9.47 -18.34
N THR A 36 -3.55 8.53 -17.40
CA THR A 36 -2.68 8.47 -16.22
C THR A 36 -1.23 8.22 -16.63
N ASP A 37 -0.96 7.23 -17.48
CA ASP A 37 0.37 6.89 -17.97
C ASP A 37 1.10 8.10 -18.56
N ARG A 38 0.43 8.81 -19.48
CA ARG A 38 0.97 10.04 -20.09
C ARG A 38 1.20 11.15 -19.08
N THR A 39 0.34 11.24 -18.07
CA THR A 39 0.42 12.28 -17.04
C THR A 39 1.60 12.01 -16.12
N THR A 40 1.73 10.79 -15.60
CA THR A 40 2.82 10.38 -14.71
C THR A 40 4.18 10.53 -15.38
N LYS A 41 4.32 10.05 -16.63
CA LYS A 41 5.57 10.16 -17.40
C LYS A 41 5.99 11.60 -17.73
N LYS A 42 5.05 12.56 -17.65
CA LYS A 42 5.33 13.99 -17.82
C LYS A 42 5.51 14.73 -16.49
N GLY A 43 5.52 14.02 -15.35
CA GLY A 43 5.55 14.63 -14.02
C GLY A 43 4.28 15.44 -13.71
N GLY A 44 3.15 15.07 -14.31
CA GLY A 44 1.88 15.79 -14.17
C GLY A 44 1.22 15.62 -12.80
N PRO A 45 0.06 16.27 -12.59
CA PRO A 45 -0.65 16.26 -11.31
C PRO A 45 -1.28 14.89 -11.00
N ALA A 46 -1.74 14.73 -9.77
CA ALA A 46 -2.73 13.72 -9.41
C ALA A 46 -4.03 13.95 -10.20
N LEU A 47 -4.80 12.90 -10.44
CA LEU A 47 -6.01 12.96 -11.25
C LEU A 47 -7.23 12.52 -10.44
N LEU A 48 -8.30 13.30 -10.54
CA LEU A 48 -9.63 12.93 -10.04
C LEU A 48 -10.62 12.94 -11.20
N PHE A 49 -10.99 11.76 -11.67
CA PHE A 49 -11.99 11.60 -12.73
C PHE A 49 -13.39 11.59 -12.11
N GLU A 50 -14.19 12.61 -12.43
CA GLU A 50 -15.51 12.82 -11.83
C GLU A 50 -16.65 12.17 -12.64
N ASN A 51 -16.38 11.84 -13.91
CA ASN A 51 -17.36 11.29 -14.83
C ASN A 51 -16.81 10.03 -15.51
N VAL A 52 -16.97 8.89 -14.84
CA VAL A 52 -16.57 7.58 -15.37
C VAL A 52 -17.80 6.90 -15.97
N ARG A 53 -17.73 6.52 -17.25
CA ARG A 53 -18.87 5.97 -17.99
C ARG A 53 -19.51 4.79 -17.25
N GLY A 54 -20.81 4.92 -16.97
CA GLY A 54 -21.59 3.87 -16.32
C GLY A 54 -21.33 3.69 -14.82
N GLN A 55 -20.54 4.58 -14.20
CA GLN A 55 -20.18 4.50 -12.79
C GLN A 55 -20.60 5.78 -12.05
N SER A 56 -20.98 5.64 -10.79
CA SER A 56 -21.37 6.78 -9.93
C SER A 56 -20.23 7.30 -9.06
N MET A 57 -19.15 6.53 -8.91
CA MET A 57 -18.02 6.87 -8.05
C MET A 57 -16.92 7.57 -8.86
N PRO A 58 -16.37 8.69 -8.39
CA PRO A 58 -15.17 9.27 -8.97
C PRO A 58 -13.93 8.39 -8.71
N VAL A 59 -12.95 8.47 -9.62
CA VAL A 59 -11.69 7.72 -9.52
C VAL A 59 -10.54 8.67 -9.19
N ALA A 60 -9.84 8.42 -8.09
CA ALA A 60 -8.61 9.09 -7.72
C ALA A 60 -7.41 8.20 -8.05
N ILE A 61 -6.45 8.74 -8.77
CA ILE A 61 -5.27 8.01 -9.24
C ILE A 61 -4.06 8.95 -9.35
N ASN A 62 -2.85 8.39 -9.34
CA ASN A 62 -1.59 9.14 -9.44
C ASN A 62 -1.35 10.11 -8.27
N LEU A 63 -1.92 9.79 -7.11
CA LEU A 63 -1.86 10.58 -5.89
C LEU A 63 -0.41 10.73 -5.39
N PHE A 64 0.42 9.73 -5.60
CA PHE A 64 1.82 9.65 -5.18
C PHE A 64 2.82 9.76 -6.35
N GLY A 65 2.36 10.06 -7.57
CA GLY A 65 3.17 10.02 -8.79
C GLY A 65 4.22 11.11 -8.99
N THR A 66 4.73 11.72 -7.91
CA THR A 66 5.92 12.59 -7.91
C THR A 66 6.57 12.55 -6.52
N ASN A 67 7.87 12.86 -6.44
CA ASN A 67 8.56 13.02 -5.15
C ASN A 67 7.91 14.08 -4.25
N GLU A 68 7.40 15.18 -4.82
CA GLU A 68 6.71 16.23 -4.07
C GLU A 68 5.41 15.70 -3.44
N ARG A 69 4.56 15.00 -4.22
CA ARG A 69 3.32 14.43 -3.68
C ARG A 69 3.58 13.30 -2.69
N MET A 70 4.63 12.51 -2.90
CA MET A 70 5.05 11.48 -1.96
C MET A 70 5.55 12.09 -0.64
N ALA A 71 6.36 13.15 -0.69
CA ALA A 71 6.79 13.89 0.50
C ALA A 71 5.60 14.50 1.24
N LEU A 72 4.66 15.11 0.50
CA LEU A 72 3.42 15.62 1.06
C LEU A 72 2.62 14.52 1.76
N ALA A 73 2.40 13.37 1.11
CA ALA A 73 1.70 12.21 1.66
C ALA A 73 2.28 11.70 2.99
N LEU A 74 3.61 11.79 3.16
CA LEU A 74 4.32 11.42 4.39
C LEU A 74 4.50 12.59 5.36
N GLU A 75 3.89 13.74 5.05
CA GLU A 75 3.93 14.98 5.82
C GLU A 75 5.35 15.50 6.06
N ILE A 76 6.28 15.28 5.13
CA ILE A 76 7.68 15.73 5.16
C ILE A 76 7.98 16.70 4.03
N GLU A 77 9.03 17.50 4.19
CA GLU A 77 9.45 18.46 3.15
C GLU A 77 10.11 17.77 1.95
N THR A 78 10.95 16.76 2.22
CA THR A 78 11.66 15.98 1.20
C THR A 78 11.78 14.53 1.66
N LEU A 79 11.85 13.60 0.70
CA LEU A 79 12.01 12.17 0.99
C LEU A 79 13.34 11.85 1.71
N GLU A 80 14.36 12.68 1.55
CA GLU A 80 15.65 12.53 2.26
C GLU A 80 15.53 12.74 3.78
N LYS A 81 14.47 13.41 4.26
CA LYS A 81 14.21 13.58 5.70
C LYS A 81 13.47 12.40 6.32
N LEU A 82 13.04 11.42 5.52
CA LEU A 82 12.32 10.25 6.00
C LEU A 82 13.15 9.40 6.99
N PRO A 83 14.45 9.15 6.75
CA PRO A 83 15.39 8.63 7.74
C PRO A 83 15.41 9.33 9.10
N GLU A 84 15.44 10.67 9.10
CA GLU A 84 15.54 11.44 10.34
C GLU A 84 14.26 11.29 11.18
N ARG A 85 13.11 11.26 10.49
CA ARG A 85 11.79 11.15 11.12
C ARG A 85 11.50 9.74 11.62
N LEU A 86 11.82 8.70 10.83
CA LEU A 86 11.36 7.33 11.09
C LEU A 86 12.49 6.33 11.33
N GLY A 87 13.72 6.64 10.91
CA GLY A 87 14.85 5.71 10.98
C GLY A 87 15.20 5.31 12.41
N SER A 88 15.09 6.23 13.37
CA SER A 88 15.37 5.91 14.78
C SER A 88 14.31 4.99 15.42
N ILE A 89 13.05 5.08 14.97
CA ILE A 89 11.96 4.23 15.47
C ILE A 89 12.02 2.86 14.78
N LEU A 90 12.26 2.84 13.47
CA LEU A 90 12.45 1.60 12.71
C LEU A 90 13.65 0.81 13.26
N ALA A 91 14.77 1.47 13.57
CA ALA A 91 15.93 0.83 14.19
C ALA A 91 15.60 0.23 15.57
N LEU A 92 14.79 0.92 16.39
CA LEU A 92 14.33 0.40 17.69
C LEU A 92 13.36 -0.77 17.54
N ALA A 93 12.48 -0.74 16.54
CA ALA A 93 11.55 -1.83 16.27
C ALA A 93 12.28 -3.10 15.78
N MET A 94 13.34 -2.93 14.97
CA MET A 94 14.13 -4.04 14.43
C MET A 94 15.17 -4.58 15.42
N ASN A 95 15.73 -3.72 16.28
CA ASN A 95 16.69 -4.10 17.30
C ASN A 95 16.22 -3.55 18.66
N PRO A 96 15.28 -4.23 19.34
CA PRO A 96 14.85 -3.81 20.66
C PRO A 96 16.05 -3.79 21.63
N PRO A 97 16.28 -2.72 22.39
CA PRO A 97 17.44 -2.61 23.26
C PRO A 97 17.40 -3.69 24.34
N THR A 98 18.42 -4.55 24.35
CA THR A 98 18.66 -5.59 25.36
C THR A 98 19.32 -5.04 26.63
N GLY A 99 19.43 -3.72 26.77
CA GLY A 99 20.18 -3.03 27.83
C GLY A 99 19.47 -2.85 29.18
N GLY A 100 20.28 -2.57 30.20
CA GLY A 100 19.88 -2.42 31.61
C GLY A 100 19.01 -1.19 31.94
N PHE A 101 18.61 -1.08 33.21
CA PHE A 101 17.62 -0.12 33.75
C PHE A 101 17.79 1.36 33.31
N LEU A 102 19.03 1.79 33.05
CA LEU A 102 19.36 3.17 32.64
C LEU A 102 19.02 3.49 31.17
N GLU A 103 19.12 2.52 30.25
CA GLU A 103 18.66 2.70 28.86
C GLU A 103 17.14 2.74 28.80
N LYS A 104 16.47 1.92 29.63
CA LYS A 104 14.99 1.88 29.73
C LYS A 104 14.38 3.22 30.15
N ILE A 105 15.10 4.02 30.95
CA ILE A 105 14.66 5.37 31.36
C ILE A 105 14.83 6.38 30.21
N LYS A 106 15.91 6.30 29.42
CA LYS A 106 16.11 7.17 28.25
C LYS A 106 15.12 6.89 27.12
N THR A 107 14.61 5.66 27.03
CA THR A 107 13.57 5.28 26.06
C THR A 107 12.16 5.67 26.49
N LEU A 108 11.93 6.06 27.74
CA LEU A 108 10.60 6.31 28.29
C LEU A 108 9.82 7.43 27.57
N PRO A 109 10.43 8.59 27.22
CA PRO A 109 9.73 9.62 26.44
C PRO A 109 9.35 9.13 25.04
N LYS A 110 10.24 8.40 24.38
CA LYS A 110 9.99 7.78 23.06
C LYS A 110 8.88 6.73 23.12
N LEU A 111 8.83 5.94 24.20
CA LEU A 111 7.77 4.97 24.45
C LEU A 111 6.40 5.65 24.69
N MET A 112 6.37 6.77 25.42
CA MET A 112 5.13 7.55 25.57
C MET A 112 4.67 8.19 24.25
N GLU A 113 5.61 8.68 23.44
CA GLU A 113 5.32 9.19 22.11
C GLU A 113 4.73 8.08 21.22
N MET A 114 5.34 6.88 21.24
CA MET A 114 4.84 5.70 20.55
C MET A 114 3.43 5.30 20.98
N ALA A 115 3.07 5.47 22.26
CA ALA A 115 1.72 5.17 22.74
C ALA A 115 0.64 6.04 22.05
N SER A 116 0.96 7.29 21.68
CA SER A 116 0.03 8.17 20.96
C SER A 116 -0.17 7.75 19.48
N PHE A 117 0.78 6.99 18.95
CA PHE A 117 0.79 6.46 17.59
C PHE A 117 0.18 5.05 17.49
N MET A 118 -0.12 4.41 18.63
CA MET A 118 -0.81 3.13 18.66
C MET A 118 -2.19 3.24 18.00
N PRO A 119 -2.63 2.21 17.26
CA PRO A 119 -3.96 2.19 16.69
C PRO A 119 -5.05 2.38 17.76
N LYS A 120 -6.06 3.19 17.45
CA LYS A 120 -7.17 3.52 18.35
C LYS A 120 -8.44 2.83 17.85
N SER A 121 -9.04 1.99 18.69
CA SER A 121 -10.33 1.37 18.37
C SER A 121 -11.47 2.39 18.49
N VAL A 122 -12.34 2.43 17.49
CA VAL A 122 -13.54 3.29 17.44
C VAL A 122 -14.77 2.45 17.07
N SER A 123 -15.92 2.79 17.64
CA SER A 123 -17.17 2.02 17.49
C SER A 123 -17.82 2.14 16.11
N GLY A 124 -17.37 3.07 15.27
CA GLY A 124 -17.85 3.26 13.91
C GLY A 124 -16.86 4.05 13.06
N GLY A 125 -17.23 4.29 11.81
CA GLY A 125 -16.39 4.98 10.84
C GLY A 125 -17.18 5.40 9.62
N MET A 126 -16.64 6.38 8.89
CA MET A 126 -17.22 6.84 7.62
C MET A 126 -17.28 5.70 6.60
N CYS A 127 -16.42 4.69 6.71
CA CYS A 127 -16.42 3.52 5.85
C CYS A 127 -17.72 2.68 5.95
N LYS A 128 -18.59 2.94 6.93
CA LYS A 128 -19.84 2.19 7.18
C LYS A 128 -21.12 2.98 6.92
N ASP A 129 -21.05 4.12 6.23
CA ASP A 129 -22.24 4.92 5.92
C ASP A 129 -23.27 4.14 5.08
N VAL A 130 -22.79 3.30 4.15
CA VAL A 130 -23.60 2.41 3.32
C VAL A 130 -23.09 0.99 3.48
N ILE A 131 -24.02 0.04 3.68
CA ILE A 131 -23.71 -1.37 3.93
C ILE A 131 -24.52 -2.23 2.96
N LEU A 132 -23.82 -3.01 2.13
CA LEU A 132 -24.38 -3.93 1.16
C LEU A 132 -23.98 -5.36 1.54
N LYS A 133 -24.96 -6.22 1.81
CA LYS A 133 -24.72 -7.63 2.24
C LYS A 133 -25.29 -8.61 1.23
N GLY A 134 -24.65 -9.77 1.10
CA GLY A 134 -25.15 -10.91 0.35
C GLY A 134 -25.52 -10.52 -1.07
N ASP A 135 -26.82 -10.54 -1.39
CA ASP A 135 -27.25 -10.34 -2.77
C ASP A 135 -27.07 -8.93 -3.35
N GLN A 136 -26.88 -7.95 -2.46
CA GLN A 136 -26.67 -6.56 -2.83
C GLN A 136 -25.23 -6.26 -3.28
N VAL A 137 -24.29 -7.17 -2.99
CA VAL A 137 -22.89 -7.04 -3.36
C VAL A 137 -22.74 -7.18 -4.87
N ASP A 138 -22.16 -6.15 -5.48
CA ASP A 138 -21.88 -6.10 -6.90
C ASP A 138 -20.59 -5.29 -7.15
N LEU A 139 -19.49 -6.00 -7.36
CA LEU A 139 -18.18 -5.43 -7.69
C LEU A 139 -18.17 -4.68 -9.03
N GLU A 140 -19.13 -4.93 -9.93
CA GLU A 140 -19.19 -4.24 -11.22
C GLU A 140 -19.58 -2.76 -11.06
N LYS A 141 -20.19 -2.39 -9.93
CA LYS A 141 -20.53 -1.00 -9.56
C LYS A 141 -19.33 -0.18 -9.07
N LEU A 142 -18.19 -0.82 -8.88
CA LEU A 142 -16.94 -0.12 -8.58
C LEU A 142 -16.25 0.23 -9.91
N PRO A 143 -15.65 1.42 -10.05
CA PRO A 143 -14.96 1.84 -11.27
C PRO A 143 -13.57 1.16 -11.39
N ILE A 144 -13.54 -0.17 -11.35
CA ILE A 144 -12.32 -0.98 -11.38
C ILE A 144 -11.75 -0.95 -12.79
N LEU A 145 -10.45 -0.67 -12.90
CA LEU A 145 -9.81 -0.43 -14.17
C LEU A 145 -9.40 -1.72 -14.87
N LYS A 146 -9.50 -1.74 -16.20
CA LYS A 146 -8.65 -2.57 -17.04
C LYS A 146 -7.52 -1.66 -17.53
N CYS A 147 -6.28 -1.99 -17.16
CA CYS A 147 -5.15 -1.08 -17.32
C CYS A 147 -4.52 -1.20 -18.70
N TRP A 148 -4.31 -2.42 -19.17
CA TRP A 148 -3.62 -2.71 -20.43
C TRP A 148 -4.46 -3.59 -21.36
N PRO A 149 -4.24 -3.50 -22.69
CA PRO A 149 -5.07 -4.19 -23.67
C PRO A 149 -5.19 -5.71 -23.47
N GLU A 150 -4.08 -6.36 -23.12
CA GLU A 150 -4.03 -7.82 -22.95
C GLU A 150 -4.31 -8.27 -21.51
N ASP A 151 -4.57 -7.36 -20.57
CA ASP A 151 -4.96 -7.76 -19.21
C ASP A 151 -6.16 -8.72 -19.25
N GLY A 152 -6.07 -9.82 -18.49
CA GLY A 152 -7.10 -10.86 -18.43
C GLY A 152 -8.44 -10.40 -17.84
N GLY A 153 -8.52 -9.16 -17.34
CA GLY A 153 -9.72 -8.57 -16.80
C GLY A 153 -9.49 -7.21 -16.18
N ARG A 154 -10.42 -6.81 -15.32
CA ARG A 154 -10.28 -5.61 -14.47
C ARG A 154 -9.58 -5.98 -13.18
N PHE A 155 -8.71 -5.11 -12.68
CA PHE A 155 -7.92 -5.35 -11.47
C PHE A 155 -8.11 -4.24 -10.45
N ILE A 156 -8.31 -4.63 -9.19
CA ILE A 156 -8.12 -3.74 -8.05
C ILE A 156 -6.60 -3.69 -7.82
N THR A 157 -5.97 -2.57 -8.16
CA THR A 157 -4.50 -2.46 -8.21
C THR A 157 -3.91 -1.86 -6.94
N TYR A 158 -4.70 -1.13 -6.14
CA TYR A 158 -4.23 -0.60 -4.85
C TYR A 158 -5.08 -1.00 -3.63
N PRO A 159 -5.37 -2.30 -3.43
CA PRO A 159 -6.08 -2.77 -2.24
C PRO A 159 -5.13 -2.84 -1.03
N LEU A 160 -5.64 -2.51 0.15
CA LEU A 160 -4.98 -2.81 1.42
C LEU A 160 -5.67 -4.02 2.04
N VAL A 161 -5.00 -5.17 2.01
CA VAL A 161 -5.56 -6.46 2.41
C VAL A 161 -5.16 -6.78 3.85
N PHE A 162 -6.18 -6.85 4.71
CA PHE A 162 -6.09 -7.15 6.13
C PHE A 162 -6.32 -8.64 6.34
N THR A 163 -5.35 -9.30 6.96
CA THR A 163 -5.44 -10.68 7.41
C THR A 163 -4.88 -10.81 8.81
N TYR A 164 -5.32 -11.83 9.55
CA TYR A 164 -4.80 -12.15 10.87
C TYR A 164 -4.20 -13.55 10.84
N ASP A 165 -3.03 -13.73 11.46
CA ASP A 165 -2.42 -15.05 11.60
C ASP A 165 -3.34 -15.94 12.45
N PRO A 166 -3.85 -17.07 11.93
CA PRO A 166 -4.74 -17.96 12.67
C PRO A 166 -4.16 -18.52 13.97
N GLU A 167 -2.83 -18.57 14.11
CA GLU A 167 -2.15 -19.12 15.29
C GLU A 167 -1.82 -18.05 16.32
N THR A 168 -1.38 -16.86 15.87
CA THR A 168 -0.86 -15.81 16.75
C THR A 168 -1.81 -14.63 16.94
N GLY A 169 -2.84 -14.51 16.11
CA GLY A 169 -3.76 -13.37 16.09
C GLY A 169 -3.11 -12.05 15.67
N LYS A 170 -1.90 -12.08 15.10
CA LYS A 170 -1.20 -10.89 14.61
C LYS A 170 -1.77 -10.44 13.26
N ARG A 171 -2.00 -9.13 13.14
CA ARG A 171 -2.43 -8.50 11.88
C ARG A 171 -1.27 -8.44 10.88
N ASN A 172 -1.62 -8.57 9.60
CA ASN A 172 -0.82 -8.13 8.46
C ASN A 172 -1.68 -7.26 7.54
N VAL A 173 -1.10 -6.18 7.02
CA VAL A 173 -1.71 -5.33 5.98
C VAL A 173 -0.78 -5.28 4.76
N GLY A 174 -1.19 -5.89 3.66
CA GLY A 174 -0.38 -5.92 2.43
C GLY A 174 -1.14 -5.43 1.21
N THR A 175 -0.41 -4.92 0.23
CA THR A 175 -0.96 -4.62 -1.10
C THR A 175 -0.78 -5.81 -2.04
N TYR A 176 -1.89 -6.41 -2.47
CA TYR A 176 -1.92 -7.55 -3.40
C TYR A 176 -2.95 -7.29 -4.48
N ARG A 177 -2.57 -7.26 -5.76
CA ARG A 177 -3.54 -7.03 -6.85
C ARG A 177 -4.66 -8.08 -6.82
N MET A 178 -5.86 -7.68 -7.24
CA MET A 178 -7.01 -8.57 -7.26
C MET A 178 -7.75 -8.49 -8.59
N GLN A 179 -7.69 -9.56 -9.40
CA GLN A 179 -8.48 -9.65 -10.63
C GLN A 179 -9.95 -9.86 -10.30
N VAL A 180 -10.85 -9.09 -10.89
CA VAL A 180 -12.29 -9.28 -10.74
C VAL A 180 -12.78 -10.30 -11.74
N TYR A 181 -13.39 -11.38 -11.26
CA TYR A 181 -13.94 -12.41 -12.13
C TYR A 181 -15.44 -12.24 -12.39
N ASP A 182 -16.18 -11.77 -11.38
CA ASP A 182 -17.62 -11.54 -11.42
C ASP A 182 -18.03 -10.55 -10.32
N LYS A 183 -19.34 -10.46 -10.05
CA LYS A 183 -19.94 -9.54 -9.07
C LYS A 183 -19.45 -9.73 -7.64
N ARG A 184 -18.92 -10.90 -7.27
CA ARG A 184 -18.59 -11.24 -5.87
C ARG A 184 -17.27 -11.97 -5.69
N THR A 185 -16.59 -12.35 -6.76
CA THR A 185 -15.32 -13.06 -6.66
C THR A 185 -14.18 -12.32 -7.31
N THR A 186 -13.02 -12.40 -6.65
CA THR A 186 -11.75 -11.88 -7.16
C THR A 186 -10.63 -12.88 -6.97
N GLY A 187 -9.59 -12.83 -7.80
CA GLY A 187 -8.32 -13.47 -7.52
C GLY A 187 -7.60 -12.73 -6.39
N MET A 188 -6.94 -13.46 -5.50
CA MET A 188 -6.13 -12.90 -4.42
C MET A 188 -4.66 -13.21 -4.69
N HIS A 189 -3.91 -12.24 -5.24
CA HIS A 189 -2.52 -12.44 -5.69
C HIS A 189 -1.52 -12.51 -4.51
N PHE A 190 -1.69 -13.49 -3.65
CA PHE A 190 -0.77 -13.79 -2.58
C PHE A 190 0.47 -14.49 -3.14
N HIS A 191 1.54 -13.73 -3.40
CA HIS A 191 2.85 -14.33 -3.65
C HIS A 191 3.25 -15.24 -2.48
N TRP A 192 3.84 -16.39 -2.80
CA TRP A 192 4.10 -17.47 -1.85
C TRP A 192 4.85 -17.04 -0.58
N HIS A 193 5.77 -16.08 -0.71
CA HIS A 193 6.63 -15.59 0.35
C HIS A 193 6.02 -14.46 1.19
N LYS A 194 4.80 -14.00 0.88
CA LYS A 194 4.12 -12.92 1.61
C LYS A 194 3.30 -13.45 2.77
N ASP A 195 3.05 -12.61 3.77
CA ASP A 195 2.36 -12.99 5.01
C ASP A 195 0.92 -13.44 4.76
N GLY A 196 0.19 -12.82 3.83
CA GLY A 196 -1.15 -13.28 3.44
C GLY A 196 -1.18 -14.74 2.97
N ALA A 197 -0.19 -15.14 2.15
CA ALA A 197 -0.03 -16.53 1.74
C ALA A 197 0.31 -17.45 2.93
N ARG A 198 1.16 -16.97 3.85
CA ARG A 198 1.51 -17.71 5.07
C ARG A 198 0.29 -17.93 5.97
N HIS A 199 -0.53 -16.91 6.18
CA HIS A 199 -1.76 -17.00 6.97
C HIS A 199 -2.76 -17.97 6.33
N LEU A 200 -2.92 -17.92 5.01
CA LEU A 200 -3.78 -18.85 4.29
C LEU A 200 -3.32 -20.31 4.44
N ARG A 201 -2.02 -20.59 4.34
CA ARG A 201 -1.47 -21.94 4.53
C ARG A 201 -1.65 -22.49 5.94
N LYS A 202 -1.65 -21.63 6.95
CA LYS A 202 -1.90 -22.00 8.36
C LYS A 202 -3.39 -22.21 8.65
N SER A 203 -4.28 -21.63 7.83
CA SER A 203 -5.71 -21.69 8.06
C SER A 203 -6.28 -23.07 7.72
N LYS A 204 -7.09 -23.62 8.64
CA LYS A 204 -7.83 -24.87 8.42
C LYS A 204 -9.24 -24.64 7.86
N GLU A 205 -9.76 -23.43 8.08
CA GLU A 205 -11.06 -22.96 7.60
C GLU A 205 -10.84 -21.80 6.61
N PRO A 206 -11.86 -21.38 5.84
CA PRO A 206 -11.73 -20.22 4.96
C PRO A 206 -11.23 -19.00 5.75
N LEU A 207 -10.08 -18.47 5.32
CA LEU A 207 -9.43 -17.33 5.98
C LEU A 207 -10.31 -16.10 5.84
N GLN A 208 -10.60 -15.42 6.95
CA GLN A 208 -11.29 -14.13 6.91
C GLN A 208 -10.33 -13.08 6.34
N VAL A 209 -10.82 -12.31 5.36
CA VAL A 209 -10.04 -11.27 4.70
C VAL A 209 -10.91 -10.02 4.55
N ALA A 210 -10.37 -8.87 4.94
CA ALA A 210 -10.95 -7.58 4.63
C ALA A 210 -10.03 -6.79 3.71
N VAL A 211 -10.60 -6.04 2.78
CA VAL A 211 -9.85 -5.23 1.82
C VAL A 211 -10.32 -3.79 1.92
N ALA A 212 -9.42 -2.90 2.32
CA ALA A 212 -9.70 -1.47 2.34
C ALA A 212 -9.19 -0.81 1.05
N ILE A 213 -10.02 0.06 0.48
CA ILE A 213 -9.70 0.88 -0.69
C ILE A 213 -9.91 2.34 -0.30
N GLY A 214 -8.92 3.17 -0.63
CA GLY A 214 -8.94 4.59 -0.30
C GLY A 214 -8.75 4.88 1.20
N CYS A 215 -7.64 4.40 1.78
CA CYS A 215 -7.22 4.81 3.12
C CYS A 215 -6.43 6.13 3.08
N ASP A 216 -6.09 6.66 4.25
CA ASP A 216 -5.21 7.82 4.33
C ASP A 216 -3.80 7.50 3.78
N PRO A 217 -3.05 8.51 3.30
CA PRO A 217 -1.77 8.30 2.62
C PRO A 217 -0.74 7.50 3.43
N ALA A 218 -0.69 7.71 4.75
CA ALA A 218 0.24 7.01 5.62
C ALA A 218 -0.06 5.50 5.69
N MET A 219 -1.34 5.11 5.76
CA MET A 219 -1.76 3.71 5.69
C MET A 219 -1.45 3.09 4.33
N CYS A 220 -1.73 3.81 3.23
CA CYS A 220 -1.42 3.35 1.87
C CYS A 220 0.07 3.07 1.69
N PHE A 221 0.94 3.95 2.19
CA PHE A 221 2.39 3.73 2.16
C PHE A 221 2.81 2.57 3.08
N ALA A 222 2.32 2.54 4.33
CA ALA A 222 2.71 1.52 5.31
C ALA A 222 2.42 0.09 4.83
N ALA A 223 1.31 -0.13 4.12
CA ALA A 223 0.94 -1.44 3.57
C ALA A 223 1.85 -1.92 2.42
N THR A 224 2.69 -1.05 1.86
CA THR A 224 3.67 -1.40 0.82
C THR A 224 5.05 -1.72 1.39
N LEU A 225 5.28 -1.45 2.67
CA LEU A 225 6.59 -1.58 3.29
C LEU A 225 6.94 -3.05 3.58
N PRO A 226 8.20 -3.45 3.35
CA PRO A 226 8.71 -4.74 3.78
C PRO A 226 9.03 -4.71 5.28
N LEU A 227 8.01 -4.57 6.13
CA LEU A 227 8.20 -4.55 7.59
C LEU A 227 8.53 -5.95 8.12
N PRO A 228 9.25 -6.05 9.26
CA PRO A 228 9.42 -7.32 9.94
C PRO A 228 8.06 -7.93 10.33
N PRO A 229 7.92 -9.28 10.36
CA PRO A 229 6.62 -9.95 10.64
C PRO A 229 5.97 -9.59 11.98
N ASP A 230 6.73 -9.04 12.92
CA ASP A 230 6.26 -8.66 14.26
C ASP A 230 5.84 -7.18 14.36
N VAL A 231 6.00 -6.41 13.28
CA VAL A 231 5.68 -4.97 13.25
C VAL A 231 4.39 -4.75 12.48
N ASP A 232 3.39 -4.22 13.19
CA ASP A 232 2.07 -3.91 12.64
C ASP A 232 2.12 -2.65 11.76
N GLU A 233 1.63 -2.76 10.52
CA GLU A 233 1.61 -1.67 9.55
C GLU A 233 0.71 -0.50 10.01
N CYS A 234 -0.34 -0.77 10.79
CA CYS A 234 -1.19 0.30 11.32
C CYS A 234 -0.47 1.16 12.36
N LEU A 235 0.41 0.54 13.16
CA LEU A 235 1.30 1.27 14.07
C LEU A 235 2.28 2.11 13.26
N PHE A 236 2.89 1.54 12.21
CA PHE A 236 3.83 2.25 11.38
C PHE A 236 3.20 3.46 10.66
N ALA A 237 1.98 3.31 10.14
CA ALA A 237 1.20 4.42 9.62
C ALA A 237 0.93 5.50 10.67
N GLY A 238 0.66 5.10 11.92
CA GLY A 238 0.53 6.01 13.06
C GLY A 238 1.79 6.81 13.34
N LEU A 239 2.98 6.20 13.19
CA LEU A 239 4.28 6.88 13.30
C LEU A 239 4.46 7.94 12.21
N ILE A 240 4.15 7.58 10.96
CA ILE A 240 4.25 8.50 9.82
C ILE A 240 3.33 9.70 10.04
N ARG A 241 2.06 9.43 10.35
CA ARG A 241 1.02 10.45 10.55
C ARG A 241 1.17 11.22 11.86
N GLN A 242 2.00 10.76 12.79
CA GLN A 242 2.08 11.28 14.16
C GLN A 242 0.74 11.22 14.92
N GLU A 243 -0.16 10.32 14.50
CA GLU A 243 -1.45 10.09 15.15
C GLU A 243 -1.91 8.65 14.88
N GLY A 244 -2.29 7.93 15.94
CA GLY A 244 -2.74 6.55 15.84
C GLY A 244 -3.92 6.31 14.89
N THR A 245 -3.84 5.23 14.11
CA THR A 245 -4.87 4.86 13.13
C THR A 245 -6.17 4.54 13.83
N ARG A 246 -7.24 5.24 13.46
CA ARG A 246 -8.59 4.94 13.93
C ARG A 246 -9.08 3.70 13.21
N LEU A 247 -9.25 2.62 13.97
CA LEU A 247 -9.68 1.33 13.48
C LEU A 247 -11.08 1.02 13.97
N THR A 248 -11.91 0.45 13.10
CA THR A 248 -13.23 -0.07 13.45
C THR A 248 -13.33 -1.52 13.00
N LYS A 249 -14.08 -2.33 13.74
CA LYS A 249 -14.34 -3.71 13.31
C LYS A 249 -15.11 -3.71 11.99
N CYS A 250 -14.83 -4.68 11.14
CA CYS A 250 -15.66 -5.02 9.99
C CYS A 250 -17.12 -5.25 10.42
N GLU A 251 -18.03 -5.18 9.46
CA GLU A 251 -19.46 -5.37 9.69
C GLU A 251 -19.84 -6.84 9.91
N THR A 252 -19.13 -7.75 9.24
CA THR A 252 -19.41 -9.19 9.25
C THR A 252 -18.22 -10.05 9.66
N LEU A 253 -17.04 -9.46 9.83
CA LEU A 253 -15.79 -10.15 10.20
C LEU A 253 -15.22 -9.62 11.51
N ASP A 254 -14.41 -10.44 12.19
CA ASP A 254 -13.66 -10.01 13.37
C ASP A 254 -12.28 -9.44 12.97
N ILE A 255 -12.30 -8.47 12.05
CA ILE A 255 -11.12 -7.84 11.47
C ILE A 255 -11.24 -6.34 11.67
N ASP A 256 -10.19 -5.70 12.20
CA ASP A 256 -10.12 -4.24 12.32
C ASP A 256 -9.62 -3.60 11.03
N VAL A 257 -10.35 -2.60 10.52
CA VAL A 257 -10.02 -1.83 9.31
C VAL A 257 -10.01 -0.32 9.59
N PRO A 258 -9.29 0.51 8.80
CA PRO A 258 -9.28 1.96 9.00
C PRO A 258 -10.68 2.56 8.85
N ALA A 259 -11.14 3.24 9.89
CA ALA A 259 -12.51 3.75 10.01
C ALA A 259 -12.89 4.81 8.96
N ASN A 260 -11.90 5.45 8.33
CA ASN A 260 -12.11 6.46 7.30
C ASN A 260 -11.82 5.96 5.89
N SER A 261 -11.73 4.64 5.68
CA SER A 261 -11.55 4.09 4.33
C SER A 261 -12.75 4.45 3.46
N GLU A 262 -12.52 4.67 2.17
CA GLU A 262 -13.60 4.98 1.23
C GLU A 262 -14.51 3.77 1.00
N ILE A 263 -13.92 2.58 0.83
CA ILE A 263 -14.63 1.31 0.59
C ILE A 263 -13.93 0.17 1.35
N ILE A 264 -14.71 -0.73 1.95
CA ILE A 264 -14.25 -1.99 2.54
C ILE A 264 -14.97 -3.15 1.86
N LEU A 265 -14.21 -4.15 1.39
CA LEU A 265 -14.71 -5.44 0.95
C LEU A 265 -14.44 -6.47 2.04
N GLU A 266 -15.46 -7.19 2.48
CA GLU A 266 -15.34 -8.22 3.52
C GLU A 266 -15.70 -9.57 2.93
N GLY A 267 -14.88 -10.58 3.19
CA GLY A 267 -15.08 -11.90 2.63
C GLY A 267 -14.20 -12.97 3.22
N THR A 268 -14.07 -14.07 2.48
CA THR A 268 -13.25 -15.21 2.86
C THR A 268 -12.46 -15.74 1.68
N VAL A 269 -11.28 -16.29 1.96
CA VAL A 269 -10.44 -17.01 0.98
C VAL A 269 -10.35 -18.47 1.41
N ASP A 270 -10.81 -19.39 0.56
CA ASP A 270 -10.67 -20.82 0.81
C ASP A 270 -9.24 -21.27 0.41
N PRO A 271 -8.49 -21.98 1.29
CA PRO A 271 -7.14 -22.44 0.98
C PRO A 271 -7.08 -23.47 -0.16
N THR A 272 -8.21 -24.11 -0.50
CA THR A 272 -8.30 -25.18 -1.52
C THR A 272 -8.79 -24.68 -2.87
N GLU A 273 -9.49 -23.55 -2.92
CA GLU A 273 -10.05 -22.99 -4.13
C GLU A 273 -9.02 -22.10 -4.84
N ARG A 274 -8.80 -22.35 -6.13
CA ARG A 274 -7.95 -21.51 -6.98
C ARG A 274 -8.62 -21.27 -8.32
N ARG A 275 -8.36 -20.10 -8.90
CA ARG A 275 -8.81 -19.73 -10.23
C ARG A 275 -7.69 -18.99 -10.96
N ARG A 276 -7.66 -19.19 -12.28
CA ARG A 276 -6.72 -18.57 -13.20
C ARG A 276 -6.82 -17.04 -13.14
N GLU A 277 -5.74 -16.39 -12.75
CA GLU A 277 -5.53 -14.94 -12.87
C GLU A 277 -4.62 -14.64 -14.06
N GLY A 278 -4.79 -13.48 -14.67
CA GLY A 278 -3.88 -12.90 -15.63
C GLY A 278 -4.33 -13.14 -17.09
N PRO A 279 -3.50 -12.71 -18.06
CA PRO A 279 -2.21 -12.05 -17.83
C PRO A 279 -2.39 -10.62 -17.30
N PHE A 280 -1.32 -9.99 -16.83
CA PHE A 280 -1.37 -8.65 -16.22
C PHE A 280 -0.13 -7.83 -16.58
N GLY A 281 -0.31 -6.63 -17.12
CA GLY A 281 0.79 -5.72 -17.41
C GLY A 281 1.45 -5.22 -16.12
N ASP A 282 2.70 -5.63 -15.90
CA ASP A 282 3.39 -5.45 -14.63
C ASP A 282 4.39 -4.29 -14.64
N HIS A 283 4.88 -3.90 -13.47
CA HIS A 283 5.89 -2.84 -13.28
C HIS A 283 7.21 -3.08 -14.04
N THR A 284 7.46 -4.30 -14.51
CA THR A 284 8.59 -4.65 -15.39
C THR A 284 8.43 -4.10 -16.81
N GLY A 285 7.22 -3.65 -17.18
CA GLY A 285 6.85 -3.28 -18.54
C GLY A 285 6.47 -4.46 -19.43
N TYR A 286 6.35 -5.66 -18.87
CA TYR A 286 5.91 -6.89 -19.57
C TYR A 286 4.64 -7.43 -18.94
N TYR A 287 3.94 -8.28 -19.69
CA TYR A 287 2.82 -9.05 -19.13
C TYR A 287 3.35 -10.19 -18.27
N SER A 288 2.94 -10.19 -17.00
CA SER A 288 3.03 -11.35 -16.13
C SER A 288 2.13 -12.46 -16.68
N LEU A 289 2.67 -13.68 -16.70
CA LEU A 289 1.96 -14.86 -17.20
C LEU A 289 0.78 -15.21 -16.29
N GLU A 290 -0.17 -15.93 -16.88
CA GLU A 290 -1.31 -16.42 -16.13
C GLU A 290 -0.91 -17.53 -15.15
N ASP A 291 -1.50 -17.54 -13.95
CA ASP A 291 -1.29 -18.58 -12.94
C ASP A 291 -2.53 -18.72 -12.03
N ASP A 292 -2.59 -19.78 -11.23
CA ASP A 292 -3.75 -20.11 -10.39
C ASP A 292 -3.61 -19.56 -8.95
N PHE A 293 -4.40 -18.54 -8.65
CA PHE A 293 -4.40 -17.85 -7.35
C PHE A 293 -5.64 -18.21 -6.51
N PRO A 294 -5.53 -18.11 -5.16
CA PRO A 294 -6.68 -18.24 -4.28
C PRO A 294 -7.83 -17.30 -4.66
N VAL A 295 -9.06 -17.72 -4.41
CA VAL A 295 -10.26 -16.92 -4.71
C VAL A 295 -10.76 -16.23 -3.46
N PHE A 296 -10.95 -14.91 -3.53
CA PHE A 296 -11.60 -14.12 -2.50
C PHE A 296 -13.08 -13.94 -2.83
N HIS A 297 -13.93 -14.44 -1.92
CA HIS A 297 -15.39 -14.34 -2.00
C HIS A 297 -15.89 -13.18 -1.15
N VAL A 298 -16.33 -12.11 -1.81
CA VAL A 298 -16.89 -10.92 -1.19
C VAL A 298 -18.31 -11.19 -0.71
N LYS A 299 -18.53 -11.05 0.59
CA LYS A 299 -19.82 -11.26 1.27
C LYS A 299 -20.51 -9.95 1.65
N THR A 300 -19.71 -8.94 1.97
CA THR A 300 -20.18 -7.61 2.37
C THR A 300 -19.32 -6.54 1.73
N VAL A 301 -19.95 -5.45 1.28
CA VAL A 301 -19.27 -4.21 0.90
C VAL A 301 -19.81 -3.10 1.76
N THR A 302 -18.92 -2.39 2.45
CA THR A 302 -19.27 -1.15 3.16
C THR A 302 -18.52 0.02 2.53
N HIS A 303 -19.14 1.18 2.45
CA HIS A 303 -18.47 2.37 1.92
C HIS A 303 -19.03 3.67 2.49
N ARG A 304 -18.24 4.73 2.36
CA ARG A 304 -18.63 6.12 2.67
C ARG A 304 -19.80 6.58 1.81
N ALA A 305 -20.63 7.51 2.31
CA ALA A 305 -21.82 7.97 1.57
C ALA A 305 -21.49 8.59 0.20
N LYS A 306 -20.32 9.22 0.07
CA LYS A 306 -19.78 9.77 -1.18
C LYS A 306 -18.36 9.23 -1.36
N PRO A 307 -18.21 7.97 -1.81
CA PRO A 307 -16.91 7.32 -1.84
C PRO A 307 -16.11 7.78 -3.06
N VAL A 308 -14.79 7.82 -2.91
CA VAL A 308 -13.82 7.97 -4.00
C VAL A 308 -13.09 6.65 -4.20
N TYR A 309 -13.09 6.13 -5.42
CA TYR A 309 -12.34 4.92 -5.73
C TYR A 309 -10.87 5.26 -5.95
N HIS A 310 -10.03 4.90 -4.98
CA HIS A 310 -8.59 5.04 -5.08
C HIS A 310 -7.98 3.84 -5.79
N THR A 311 -7.17 4.09 -6.81
CA THR A 311 -6.51 3.05 -7.60
C THR A 311 -5.18 3.56 -8.15
N THR A 312 -4.41 2.66 -8.77
CA THR A 312 -3.16 2.99 -9.46
C THR A 312 -3.02 2.20 -10.76
N ILE A 313 -2.01 2.51 -11.56
CA ILE A 313 -1.56 1.66 -12.66
C ILE A 313 -0.09 1.31 -12.44
N VAL A 314 0.29 0.12 -12.89
CA VAL A 314 1.69 -0.30 -13.00
C VAL A 314 1.97 -0.66 -14.45
N GLY A 315 3.21 -0.54 -14.87
CA GLY A 315 3.61 -0.73 -16.26
C GLY A 315 5.03 -0.22 -16.49
N PRO A 316 5.42 0.07 -17.74
CA PRO A 316 6.74 0.61 -18.03
C PRO A 316 6.99 1.89 -17.23
N PRO A 317 8.09 1.96 -16.45
CA PRO A 317 8.40 3.10 -15.60
C PRO A 317 8.66 4.38 -16.43
N PRO A 318 8.52 5.58 -15.83
CA PRO A 318 8.06 5.83 -14.46
C PRO A 318 6.55 5.69 -14.29
N GLN A 319 6.15 5.14 -13.14
CA GLN A 319 4.77 5.01 -12.68
C GLN A 319 4.67 5.43 -11.21
N GLU A 320 3.48 5.38 -10.61
CA GLU A 320 3.25 5.80 -9.23
C GLU A 320 4.02 4.94 -8.21
N ASP A 321 4.06 3.62 -8.43
CA ASP A 321 4.92 2.69 -7.69
C ASP A 321 6.39 3.11 -7.74
N GLY A 322 6.83 3.70 -8.85
CA GLY A 322 8.02 4.55 -9.07
C GLY A 322 8.45 5.37 -7.85
N PHE A 323 7.56 6.24 -7.42
CA PHE A 323 7.86 7.21 -6.37
C PHE A 323 7.72 6.62 -4.98
N ILE A 324 6.83 5.63 -4.83
CA ILE A 324 6.69 4.85 -3.60
C ILE A 324 8.00 4.08 -3.34
N GLY A 325 8.51 3.36 -4.33
CA GLY A 325 9.75 2.59 -4.22
C GLY A 325 10.97 3.45 -3.84
N TYR A 326 11.07 4.66 -4.40
CA TYR A 326 12.11 5.60 -4.00
C TYR A 326 11.94 6.09 -2.55
N ALA A 327 10.72 6.32 -2.06
CA ALA A 327 10.50 6.62 -0.64
C ALA A 327 10.90 5.44 0.27
N ILE A 328 10.62 4.20 -0.14
CA ILE A 328 11.08 2.99 0.58
C ILE A 328 12.61 2.91 0.59
N GLU A 329 13.26 3.18 -0.54
CA GLU A 329 14.72 3.24 -0.64
C GLU A 329 15.30 4.21 0.39
N ARG A 330 14.80 5.44 0.44
CA ARG A 330 15.26 6.45 1.41
C ARG A 330 15.01 5.99 2.85
N LEU A 331 13.85 5.43 3.15
CA LEU A 331 13.52 4.90 4.48
C LEU A 331 14.49 3.80 4.94
N MET A 332 14.89 2.91 4.03
CA MET A 332 15.76 1.76 4.32
C MET A 332 17.25 2.13 4.38
N HIS A 333 17.62 3.34 3.94
CA HIS A 333 19.02 3.79 3.89
C HIS A 333 19.78 3.65 5.22
N PRO A 334 19.25 4.10 6.38
CA PRO A 334 19.95 3.94 7.65
C PRO A 334 20.19 2.48 8.02
N LEU A 335 19.24 1.59 7.71
CA LEU A 335 19.37 0.17 8.00
C LEU A 335 20.46 -0.47 7.14
N MET A 336 20.51 -0.13 5.85
CA MET A 336 21.58 -0.56 4.95
C MET A 336 22.94 -0.08 5.45
N LYS A 337 23.03 1.16 5.92
CA LYS A 337 24.26 1.74 6.47
C LYS A 337 24.70 1.09 7.79
N MET A 338 23.76 0.59 8.60
CA MET A 338 24.09 -0.20 9.80
C MET A 338 24.75 -1.54 9.43
N GLN A 339 24.30 -2.18 8.34
CA GLN A 339 24.88 -3.44 7.86
C GLN A 339 26.17 -3.24 7.06
N ILE A 340 26.25 -2.12 6.34
CA ILE A 340 27.37 -1.76 5.47
C ILE A 340 27.86 -0.37 5.90
N PRO A 341 28.73 -0.28 6.94
CA PRO A 341 29.20 0.99 7.48
C PRO A 341 29.91 1.88 6.45
N GLU A 342 30.37 1.28 5.36
CA GLU A 342 31.16 1.93 4.33
C GLU A 342 30.28 2.47 3.18
N LEU A 343 28.96 2.25 3.27
CA LEU A 343 27.95 2.82 2.38
C LEU A 343 27.85 4.33 2.56
N VAL A 344 28.08 5.07 1.47
CA VAL A 344 27.81 6.51 1.41
C VAL A 344 26.34 6.71 1.05
N ASP A 345 25.90 6.13 -0.07
CA ASP A 345 24.54 6.17 -0.57
C ASP A 345 24.30 5.01 -1.56
N TYR A 346 23.04 4.67 -1.83
CA TYR A 346 22.66 3.81 -2.94
C TYR A 346 21.40 4.32 -3.61
N HIS A 347 21.23 4.04 -4.89
CA HIS A 347 20.03 4.40 -5.63
C HIS A 347 19.56 3.25 -6.51
N MET A 348 18.26 3.02 -6.52
CA MET A 348 17.53 2.03 -7.30
C MET A 348 16.73 2.76 -8.39
N PRO A 349 17.35 3.06 -9.55
CA PRO A 349 16.69 3.81 -10.61
C PRO A 349 15.40 3.13 -11.09
N MET A 350 14.38 3.94 -11.38
CA MET A 350 13.09 3.45 -11.86
C MET A 350 13.21 2.73 -13.20
N GLU A 351 14.15 3.13 -14.06
CA GLU A 351 14.48 2.48 -15.32
C GLU A 351 14.99 1.05 -15.12
N GLY A 352 15.59 0.77 -13.96
CA GLY A 352 15.96 -0.56 -13.49
C GLY A 352 14.83 -1.28 -12.77
N VAL A 353 13.59 -0.80 -12.86
CA VAL A 353 12.41 -1.36 -12.18
C VAL A 353 12.68 -1.48 -10.66
N PHE A 354 13.48 -0.55 -10.12
CA PHE A 354 14.02 -0.51 -8.76
C PHE A 354 14.96 -1.64 -8.38
N HIS A 355 14.53 -2.89 -8.48
CA HIS A 355 15.23 -4.02 -7.87
C HIS A 355 16.14 -4.75 -8.85
N ASN A 356 16.12 -4.43 -10.16
CA ASN A 356 17.03 -5.05 -11.14
C ASN A 356 18.36 -4.32 -11.29
N LEU A 357 18.46 -3.07 -10.83
CA LEU A 357 19.68 -2.28 -10.86
C LEU A 357 19.80 -1.46 -9.58
N MET A 358 20.95 -1.57 -8.91
CA MET A 358 21.30 -0.72 -7.78
C MET A 358 22.66 -0.09 -8.02
N ILE A 359 22.73 1.24 -7.89
CA ILE A 359 23.95 2.04 -7.96
C ILE A 359 24.39 2.31 -6.53
N VAL A 360 25.60 1.91 -6.17
CA VAL A 360 26.10 2.00 -4.79
C VAL A 360 27.37 2.83 -4.74
N SER A 361 27.38 3.85 -3.88
CA SER A 361 28.55 4.67 -3.57
C SER A 361 29.13 4.24 -2.22
N ILE A 362 30.43 3.95 -2.19
CA ILE A 362 31.11 3.45 -0.99
C ILE A 362 32.40 4.21 -0.70
N GLU A 363 32.73 4.33 0.58
CA GLU A 363 34.03 4.78 1.04
C GLU A 363 35.03 3.60 0.99
N LYS A 364 35.71 3.45 -0.15
CA LYS A 364 36.63 2.32 -0.36
C LYS A 364 37.91 2.47 0.46
N ARG A 365 38.13 1.57 1.43
CA ARG A 365 39.32 1.55 2.30
C ARG A 365 40.31 0.41 2.02
N LEU A 366 39.86 -0.65 1.34
CA LEU A 366 40.65 -1.87 1.11
C LEU A 366 40.45 -2.42 -0.33
N PRO A 367 41.43 -3.16 -0.88
CA PRO A 367 41.21 -3.95 -2.09
C PRO A 367 40.10 -5.00 -1.90
N GLY A 368 39.20 -5.15 -2.87
CA GLY A 368 38.10 -6.13 -2.83
C GLY A 368 36.90 -5.73 -1.96
N HIS A 369 36.92 -4.54 -1.37
CA HIS A 369 35.85 -4.03 -0.51
C HIS A 369 34.50 -3.89 -1.24
N ASP A 370 34.54 -3.53 -2.52
CA ASP A 370 33.41 -3.53 -3.44
C ASP A 370 32.72 -4.90 -3.52
N ARG A 371 33.49 -5.99 -3.56
CA ARG A 371 32.93 -7.36 -3.58
C ARG A 371 32.28 -7.76 -2.26
N LYS A 372 32.81 -7.29 -1.12
CA LYS A 372 32.17 -7.48 0.20
C LYS A 372 30.79 -6.82 0.19
N VAL A 373 30.73 -5.55 -0.22
CA VAL A 373 29.48 -4.78 -0.30
C VAL A 373 28.48 -5.45 -1.24
N MET A 374 28.88 -5.83 -2.45
CA MET A 374 28.01 -6.53 -3.40
C MET A 374 27.42 -7.81 -2.81
N LYS A 375 28.25 -8.65 -2.18
CA LYS A 375 27.78 -9.88 -1.52
C LYS A 375 26.82 -9.58 -0.38
N THR A 376 27.12 -8.61 0.48
CA THR A 376 26.22 -8.23 1.58
C THR A 376 24.86 -7.76 1.08
N ILE A 377 24.79 -7.04 -0.05
CA ILE A 377 23.53 -6.57 -0.64
C ILE A 377 22.73 -7.73 -1.23
N TRP A 378 23.37 -8.67 -1.92
CA TRP A 378 22.68 -9.79 -2.57
C TRP A 378 22.30 -10.94 -1.62
N GLY A 379 22.91 -11.00 -0.43
CA GLY A 379 22.75 -12.11 0.53
C GLY A 379 23.71 -13.25 0.24
#